data_AF-A0A816UUH7-F1
#
_entry.id   AF-A0A816UUH7-F1
#
_cell.length_a   1.000
_cell.length_b   1.000
_cell.length_c   1.000
_cell.angle_alpha   90.00
_cell.angle_beta   90.00
_cell.angle_gamma   90.00
#
_symmetry.space_group_name_H-M   'P 1'
#
loop_
_entity.id
_entity.type
_entity.pdbx_description
1 polymer ?
#
loop_
_entity_poly.entity_id
_entity_poly.type
_entity_poly.pdbx_seq_one_letter_code
_entity_poly.pdbx_strand_id
1 'polypeptide(L)'
;MFEKYKVPALFMAKNPVLTSFATRSATSLVVDYGGGSTTIAPVHEGYVLQKVYEQVMESINKCDVDIGRELYSSITINFNS
;
A
#
# COMPACT_ATOMS: atom_id res chain seq x y z
N MET A 1 10.43 -18.81 17.01
CA MET A 1 10.34 -17.53 17.75
C MET A 1 9.78 -17.74 19.17
N PHE A 2 8.66 -18.43 19.33
CA PHE A 2 8.06 -18.69 20.66
C PHE A 2 8.93 -19.53 21.62
N GLU A 3 9.56 -20.61 21.14
CA GLU A 3 10.37 -21.47 22.02
C GLU A 3 11.72 -20.84 22.44
N LYS A 4 12.29 -19.96 21.63
CA LYS A 4 13.61 -19.36 21.90
C LYS A 4 13.53 -18.11 22.78
N TYR A 5 12.40 -17.42 22.79
CA TYR A 5 12.25 -16.11 23.46
C TYR A 5 11.26 -16.09 24.64
N LYS A 6 10.63 -17.23 25.00
CA LYS A 6 9.65 -17.33 26.12
C LYS A 6 8.69 -16.12 26.19
N VAL A 7 8.21 -15.64 25.05
CA VAL A 7 7.26 -14.52 25.00
C VAL A 7 5.86 -15.07 25.23
N PRO A 8 5.14 -14.63 26.30
CA PRO A 8 3.88 -15.23 26.72
C PRO A 8 2.72 -15.02 25.73
N ALA A 9 2.81 -14.01 24.85
CA ALA A 9 1.88 -13.82 23.74
C ALA A 9 2.50 -12.94 22.65
N LEU A 10 2.41 -13.39 21.39
CA LEU A 10 2.72 -12.58 20.21
C LEU A 10 1.40 -12.39 19.43
N PHE A 11 1.02 -11.14 19.17
CA PHE A 11 -0.16 -10.83 18.37
C PHE A 11 0.27 -10.34 16.99
N MET A 12 0.01 -11.15 15.95
CA MET A 12 0.25 -10.76 14.56
C MET A 12 -1.03 -10.13 14.01
N ALA A 13 -0.92 -8.84 13.66
CA ALA A 13 -2.00 -8.08 13.03
C ALA A 13 -1.53 -7.46 11.71
N LYS A 14 -2.46 -7.22 10.80
CA LYS A 14 -2.20 -6.50 9.55
C LYS A 14 -1.81 -5.05 9.86
N ASN A 15 -0.73 -4.56 9.25
CA ASN A 15 -0.25 -3.17 9.36
C ASN A 15 -1.37 -2.11 9.31
N PRO A 16 -2.32 -2.12 8.34
CA PRO A 16 -3.35 -1.10 8.29
C PRO A 16 -4.31 -1.10 9.49
N VAL A 17 -4.58 -2.26 10.10
CA VAL A 17 -5.44 -2.35 11.29
C VAL A 17 -4.73 -1.74 12.50
N LEU A 18 -3.42 -1.97 12.64
CA LEU A 18 -2.60 -1.34 13.68
C LEU A 18 -2.55 0.18 13.51
N THR A 19 -2.42 0.67 12.28
CA THR A 19 -2.44 2.11 11.97
C THR A 19 -3.80 2.73 12.31
N SER A 20 -4.92 2.11 11.91
CA SER A 20 -6.26 2.57 12.30
C SER A 20 -6.46 2.59 13.81
N PHE A 21 -5.96 1.55 14.50
CA PHE A 21 -6.03 1.45 15.96
C PHE A 21 -5.25 2.57 16.64
N ALA A 22 -4.03 2.85 16.20
CA ALA A 22 -3.23 3.98 16.69
C ALA A 22 -3.92 5.33 16.45
N THR A 23 -4.66 5.44 15.33
CA THR A 23 -5.41 6.64 14.97
C THR A 23 -6.76 6.76 15.69
N ARG A 24 -7.16 5.73 16.48
CA ARG A 24 -8.46 5.65 17.19
C ARG A 24 -9.68 5.88 16.29
N SER A 25 -9.56 5.61 14.99
CA SER A 25 -10.68 5.72 14.05
C SER A 25 -11.19 4.33 13.70
N ALA A 26 -12.49 4.10 13.90
CA ALA A 26 -13.15 2.88 13.46
C ALA A 26 -13.06 2.72 11.94
N THR A 27 -13.16 3.83 11.20
CA THR A 27 -13.05 3.88 9.74
C THR A 27 -11.89 4.79 9.36
N SER A 28 -10.89 4.28 8.65
CA SER A 28 -9.79 5.09 8.13
C SER A 28 -9.20 4.51 6.85
N LEU A 29 -8.54 5.37 6.07
CA LEU A 29 -7.81 4.99 4.87
C LEU A 29 -6.31 5.10 5.15
N VAL A 30 -5.62 3.96 5.18
CA VAL A 30 -4.17 3.93 5.39
C VAL A 30 -3.50 3.98 4.02
N VAL A 31 -2.62 4.96 3.82
CA VAL A 31 -1.86 5.15 2.58
C VAL A 31 -0.38 5.13 2.92
N ASP A 32 0.31 4.08 2.48
CA ASP A 32 1.75 3.92 2.61
C ASP A 32 2.41 4.11 1.24
N TYR A 33 3.26 5.13 1.13
CA TYR A 33 4.06 5.40 -0.06
C TYR A 33 5.53 5.06 0.23
N GLY A 34 6.07 4.02 -0.42
CA GLY A 34 7.49 3.62 -0.35
C GLY A 34 8.10 3.57 -1.75
N GLY A 35 9.42 3.72 -1.87
CA GLY A 35 10.19 4.05 -3.10
C GLY A 35 10.10 3.12 -4.33
N GLY A 36 8.91 2.70 -4.72
CA GLY A 36 8.58 1.85 -5.86
C GLY A 36 7.22 1.14 -5.74
N SER A 37 6.49 1.29 -4.63
CA SER A 37 5.14 0.75 -4.50
C SER A 37 4.30 1.59 -3.53
N THR A 38 3.10 1.95 -3.95
CA THR A 38 2.12 2.62 -3.08
C THR A 38 1.11 1.58 -2.62
N THR A 39 0.90 1.47 -1.32
CA THR A 39 -0.12 0.58 -0.74
C THR A 39 -1.22 1.41 -0.11
N ILE A 40 -2.47 1.14 -0.46
CA ILE A 40 -3.64 1.80 0.13
C ILE A 40 -4.55 0.72 0.69
N ALA A 41 -4.83 0.81 1.98
CA ALA A 41 -5.65 -0.13 2.71
C ALA A 41 -6.81 0.60 3.41
N PRO A 42 -8.04 0.43 2.91
CA PRO A 42 -9.23 0.93 3.58
C PRO A 42 -9.60 0.02 4.75
N VAL A 43 -9.78 0.64 5.92
CA VAL A 43 -10.26 -0.01 7.13
C VAL A 43 -11.63 0.56 7.48
N HIS A 44 -12.60 -0.32 7.68
CA HIS A 44 -13.96 0.02 8.08
C HIS A 44 -14.33 -0.80 9.31
N GLU A 45 -14.69 -0.11 10.39
CA GLU A 45 -14.99 -0.68 11.70
C GLU A 45 -13.95 -1.71 12.21
N GLY A 46 -12.66 -1.49 11.91
CA GLY A 46 -11.57 -2.40 12.26
C GLY A 46 -11.32 -3.57 11.30
N TYR A 47 -12.09 -3.66 10.21
CA TYR A 47 -11.92 -4.66 9.15
C TYR A 47 -11.32 -4.04 7.88
N VAL A 48 -10.34 -4.72 7.30
CA VAL A 48 -9.78 -4.32 5.99
C VAL A 48 -10.72 -4.79 4.89
N LEU A 49 -11.21 -3.86 4.08
CA LEU A 49 -12.06 -4.17 2.93
C LEU A 49 -11.19 -4.70 1.77
N GLN A 50 -11.04 -6.03 1.71
CA GLN A 50 -10.21 -6.73 0.71
C GLN A 50 -10.57 -6.37 -0.73
N LYS A 51 -11.87 -6.24 -1.02
CA LYS A 51 -12.37 -5.94 -2.37
C LYS A 51 -11.90 -4.59 -2.89
N VAL A 52 -11.87 -3.59 -2.01
CA VAL A 52 -11.38 -2.24 -2.34
C VAL A 52 -9.85 -2.23 -2.37
N TYR A 53 -9.19 -2.99 -1.50
CA TYR A 53 -7.73 -3.14 -1.52
C TYR A 53 -7.23 -3.63 -2.88
N GLU A 54 -7.84 -4.67 -3.45
CA GLU A 54 -7.45 -5.24 -4.76
C GLU A 54 -7.64 -4.23 -5.91
N GLN A 55 -8.79 -3.56 -5.97
CA GLN A 55 -9.07 -2.55 -7.01
C GLN A 55 -8.12 -1.34 -6.93
N VAL A 56 -7.77 -0.93 -5.71
CA VAL A 56 -6.87 0.20 -5.50
C VAL A 56 -5.41 -0.18 -5.83
N MET A 57 -4.98 -1.41 -5.52
CA MET A 57 -3.67 -1.91 -5.95
C MET A 57 -3.56 -1.93 -7.48
N GLU A 58 -4.61 -2.37 -8.18
CA GLU A 58 -4.64 -2.36 -9.64
C GLU A 58 -4.56 -0.93 -10.20
N SER A 59 -5.28 0.01 -9.59
CA SER A 59 -5.28 1.42 -10.00
C SER A 59 -3.91 2.08 -9.78
N ILE A 60 -3.25 1.80 -8.66
CA ILE A 60 -1.90 2.30 -8.37
C ILE A 60 -0.89 1.70 -9.35
N ASN A 61 -0.92 0.39 -9.56
CA ASN A 61 -0.01 -0.27 -10.51
C ASN A 61 -0.21 0.28 -11.92
N LYS A 62 -1.46 0.58 -12.30
CA LYS A 62 -1.77 1.21 -13.58
C LYS A 62 -1.22 2.64 -13.67
N CYS A 63 -1.39 3.46 -12.62
CA CYS A 63 -0.80 4.79 -12.56
C CYS A 63 0.74 4.77 -12.63
N ASP A 64 1.40 3.83 -11.97
CA ASP A 64 2.87 3.69 -12.02
C ASP A 64 3.36 3.31 -13.44
N VAL A 65 2.65 2.39 -14.09
CA VAL A 65 2.93 2.00 -15.49
C VAL A 65 2.67 3.15 -16.45
N ASP A 66 1.56 3.88 -16.28
CA ASP A 66 1.19 4.99 -17.15
C ASP A 66 2.17 6.17 -16.98
N ILE A 67 2.66 6.47 -15.77
CA ILE A 67 3.68 7.51 -15.53
C ILE A 67 5.02 7.14 -16.17
N GLY A 68 5.42 5.87 -16.08
CA GLY A 68 6.60 5.36 -16.78
C GLY A 68 6.44 5.53 -18.29
N ARG A 69 5.25 5.21 -18.82
CA ARG A 69 4.96 5.29 -20.25
C ARG A 69 4.93 6.73 -20.79
N GLU A 70 4.39 7.69 -20.03
CA GLU A 70 4.43 9.12 -20.38
C GLU A 70 5.87 9.69 -20.36
N LEU A 71 6.70 9.26 -19.40
CA LEU A 71 8.11 9.63 -19.32
C LEU A 71 8.93 9.09 -20.50
N TYR A 72 8.72 7.83 -20.91
CA TYR A 72 9.37 7.26 -22.10
C TYR A 72 8.83 7.81 -23.43
N SER A 73 7.56 8.22 -23.47
CA SER A 73 6.94 8.85 -24.66
C SER A 73 7.47 10.27 -24.93
N SER A 74 7.82 11.01 -23.87
CA SER A 74 8.27 12.40 -23.99
C SER A 74 9.74 12.53 -24.40
N ILE A 75 10.54 11.46 -24.28
CA ILE A 75 11.88 11.37 -24.86
C ILE A 75 11.74 10.95 -26.33
N THR A 76 11.18 11.83 -27.16
CA THR A 76 11.50 11.80 -28.59
C THR A 76 12.96 12.22 -28.70
N ILE A 77 13.86 11.23 -28.78
CA ILE A 77 15.29 11.45 -29.03
C ILE A 77 15.38 12.19 -30.38
N ASN A 78 15.61 13.50 -30.33
CA ASN A 78 15.99 14.27 -31.49
C ASN A 78 17.40 13.79 -31.88
N PHE A 79 17.46 12.82 -32.80
CA PHE A 79 18.67 12.59 -33.57
C PHE A 79 18.84 13.80 -34.50
N ASN A 80 19.63 14.78 -34.05
CA ASN A 80 20.16 15.79 -34.94
C ASN A 80 21.34 15.16 -35.69
N SER A 81 21.23 15.20 -37.03
CA SER A 81 22.19 14.65 -37.99
C SER A 81 23.53 15.37 -37.99
#